data_AF-A0A6I9TAF4-F1
#
_entry.id   AF-A0A6I9TAF4-F1
#
_cell.length_a   1.000
_cell.length_b   1.000
_cell.length_c   1.000
_cell.angle_alpha   90.00
_cell.angle_beta   90.00
_cell.angle_gamma   90.00
#
_symmetry.space_group_name_H-M   'P 1'
#
loop_
_entity.id
_entity.type
_entity.pdbx_description
1 polymer ?
#
loop_
_entity_poly.entity_id
_entity_poly.type
_entity_poly.pdbx_seq_one_letter_code
_entity_poly.pdbx_strand_id
1 'polypeptide(L)'
;MTTSTANVAATANVPFSRASSFTMKPRRRFFSSGVRCASSPWRTRESRRSVSLSIVFLHFFSLSKDAMGVSILDKYMKKKKLDPLEAYIPAVILTELQIKELGRYLEVDQPKFADCRNLLRSGPASSLRVNIRAVAQYASDAGNGNSAFNEVDQCLRALEELDSLLLRASRNDSGTSIESMKAKVATALGALNSVLQTVPEEVLNKGKAMANEFINPGNDLAPDELDPDLKKLESIL
;
A
#
# COMPACT_ATOMS: atom_id res chain seq x y z
N MET A 1 45.11 27.71 52.63
CA MET A 1 44.34 26.74 51.82
C MET A 1 43.80 25.68 52.77
N THR A 2 42.73 26.00 53.50
CA THR A 2 41.32 25.71 53.18
C THR A 2 41.00 24.21 53.02
N THR A 3 40.45 23.66 54.11
CA THR A 3 39.23 22.80 54.19
C THR A 3 39.22 21.44 53.50
N SER A 4 38.53 20.40 53.96
CA SER A 4 37.78 20.08 55.18
C SER A 4 37.34 18.63 54.94
N THR A 5 37.63 17.71 55.86
CA THR A 5 37.13 16.33 55.84
C THR A 5 35.75 16.28 56.50
N ALA A 6 34.73 15.77 55.79
CA ALA A 6 33.41 15.55 56.35
C ALA A 6 32.82 14.19 55.93
N ASN A 7 32.71 13.33 56.95
CA ASN A 7 31.54 12.57 57.39
C ASN A 7 30.88 11.49 56.51
N VAL A 8 31.00 10.28 57.05
CA VAL A 8 30.10 9.13 57.02
C VAL A 8 28.78 9.45 57.74
N ALA A 9 27.63 9.12 57.13
CA ALA A 9 26.37 8.74 57.79
C ALA A 9 25.40 8.22 56.71
N ALA A 10 25.12 6.92 56.68
CA ALA A 10 24.07 6.24 57.44
C ALA A 10 22.70 6.26 56.73
N THR A 11 22.37 5.07 56.23
CA THR A 11 21.08 4.54 55.81
C THR A 11 19.91 4.92 56.72
N ALA A 12 18.77 5.27 56.13
CA ALA A 12 17.46 5.15 56.78
C ALA A 12 16.40 4.75 55.74
N ASN A 13 16.11 3.45 55.71
CA ASN A 13 14.84 2.91 55.23
C ASN A 13 13.77 3.25 56.26
N VAL A 14 12.62 3.80 55.83
CA VAL A 14 11.37 3.67 56.57
C VAL A 14 10.25 3.33 55.59
N PRO A 15 9.51 2.23 55.83
CA PRO A 15 8.42 1.77 54.98
C PRO A 15 7.12 2.45 55.39
N PHE A 16 6.25 2.75 54.42
CA PHE A 16 4.84 2.99 54.73
C PHE A 16 3.96 2.05 53.92
N SER A 17 3.23 1.24 54.66
CA SER A 17 2.44 0.12 54.18
C SER A 17 0.97 0.52 54.03
N ARG A 18 0.32 -0.15 53.06
CA ARG A 18 -1.00 -0.81 53.18
C ARG A 18 -2.29 0.01 52.93
N ALA A 19 -2.92 -0.41 51.82
CA ALA A 19 -4.35 -0.68 51.59
C ALA A 19 -5.36 0.49 51.54
N SER A 20 -6.05 0.60 50.39
CA SER A 20 -7.33 -0.10 50.24
C SER A 20 -7.73 -0.18 48.76
N SER A 21 -8.11 -1.39 48.37
CA SER A 21 -8.71 -1.74 47.10
C SER A 21 -10.15 -1.25 47.04
N PHE A 22 -10.44 -0.33 46.12
CA PHE A 22 -11.80 -0.12 45.63
C PHE A 22 -11.88 -0.57 44.17
N THR A 23 -12.26 -1.82 44.01
CA THR A 23 -12.74 -2.37 42.75
C THR A 23 -14.12 -1.79 42.46
N MET A 24 -14.20 -0.80 41.57
CA MET A 24 -15.46 -0.50 40.86
C MET A 24 -15.32 -0.96 39.41
N LYS A 25 -16.12 -1.97 39.07
CA LYS A 25 -16.28 -2.48 37.71
C LYS A 25 -17.23 -1.57 36.93
N PRO A 26 -16.81 -0.91 35.84
CA PRO A 26 -17.74 -0.46 34.82
C PRO A 26 -18.01 -1.60 33.82
N ARG A 27 -19.30 -1.95 33.77
CA ARG A 27 -19.97 -2.93 32.91
C ARG A 27 -19.65 -2.67 31.42
N ARG A 28 -18.71 -3.43 30.85
CA ARG A 28 -18.51 -3.50 29.39
C ARG A 28 -19.73 -4.15 28.74
N ARG A 29 -20.51 -3.40 27.97
CA ARG A 29 -21.43 -3.97 26.98
C ARG A 29 -20.63 -4.25 25.71
N PHE A 30 -20.18 -5.49 25.55
CA PHE A 30 -19.76 -5.99 24.25
C PHE A 30 -21.01 -6.46 23.50
N PHE A 31 -21.41 -5.74 22.46
CA PHE A 31 -22.20 -6.36 21.39
C PHE A 31 -21.23 -7.23 20.59
N SER A 32 -21.16 -8.50 20.97
CA SER A 32 -20.56 -9.54 20.13
C SER A 32 -21.65 -10.06 19.20
N SER A 33 -21.58 -9.67 17.92
CA SER A 33 -22.26 -10.42 16.86
C SER A 33 -21.46 -11.68 16.61
N GLY A 34 -21.67 -12.68 17.47
CA GLY A 34 -21.12 -14.02 17.29
C GLY A 34 -22.00 -14.79 16.32
N VAL A 35 -21.51 -14.99 15.09
CA VAL A 35 -22.06 -16.00 14.19
C VAL A 35 -21.79 -17.35 14.81
N ARG A 36 -22.84 -17.93 15.41
CA ARG A 36 -22.81 -19.22 16.07
C ARG A 36 -22.95 -20.30 15.00
N CYS A 37 -21.82 -20.75 14.47
CA CYS A 37 -21.76 -22.00 13.71
C CYS A 37 -22.10 -23.16 14.65
N ALA A 38 -23.17 -23.91 14.34
CA ALA A 38 -23.51 -25.12 15.06
C ALA A 38 -22.50 -26.22 14.71
N SER A 39 -21.59 -26.54 15.63
CA SER A 39 -20.86 -27.80 15.63
C SER A 39 -21.80 -28.89 16.19
N SER A 40 -22.24 -29.80 15.33
CA SER A 40 -22.87 -31.03 15.79
C SER A 40 -21.79 -31.94 16.40
N PRO A 41 -22.06 -32.64 17.52
CA PRO A 41 -21.13 -33.61 18.07
C PRO A 41 -21.29 -34.91 17.29
N TRP A 42 -20.34 -35.23 16.40
CA TRP A 42 -20.36 -36.48 15.65
C TRP A 42 -19.38 -37.49 16.25
N ARG A 43 -19.90 -38.32 17.16
CA ARG A 43 -19.37 -39.66 17.44
C ARG A 43 -20.44 -40.68 17.06
N THR A 44 -20.35 -41.24 15.86
CA THR A 44 -20.57 -42.69 15.67
C THR A 44 -19.82 -43.18 14.44
N ARG A 45 -19.30 -44.38 14.59
CA ARG A 45 -18.51 -45.18 13.67
C ARG A 45 -19.40 -45.85 12.61
N GLU A 46 -18.74 -46.29 11.54
CA GLU A 46 -19.16 -47.23 10.47
C GLU A 46 -19.80 -46.69 9.16
N SER A 47 -18.96 -46.71 8.12
CA SER A 47 -19.11 -47.47 6.87
C SER A 47 -20.36 -47.27 6.00
N ARG A 48 -20.19 -46.60 4.84
CA ARG A 48 -20.32 -47.17 3.47
C ARG A 48 -20.21 -46.08 2.38
N ARG A 49 -19.20 -46.23 1.52
CA ARG A 49 -19.01 -45.71 0.14
C ARG A 49 -20.01 -44.65 -0.37
N SER A 50 -19.59 -43.40 -0.50
CA SER A 50 -20.22 -42.43 -1.41
C SER A 50 -19.30 -42.19 -2.62
N VAL A 51 -19.80 -42.53 -3.80
CA VAL A 51 -19.13 -42.36 -5.10
C VAL A 51 -19.45 -40.96 -5.63
N SER A 52 -18.40 -40.26 -6.06
CA SER A 52 -18.45 -38.93 -6.65
C SER A 52 -19.19 -38.97 -8.01
N LEU A 53 -20.31 -38.26 -8.13
CA LEU A 53 -21.11 -38.10 -9.36
C LEU A 53 -20.89 -36.72 -10.01
N SER A 54 -19.65 -36.23 -10.05
CA SER A 54 -19.34 -34.89 -10.58
C SER A 54 -18.82 -34.85 -12.01
N ILE A 55 -18.89 -35.94 -12.79
CA ILE A 55 -18.25 -36.03 -14.12
C ILE A 55 -19.23 -35.89 -15.31
N VAL A 56 -20.55 -35.87 -15.09
CA VAL A 56 -21.52 -35.93 -16.21
C VAL A 56 -21.91 -34.56 -16.78
N PHE A 57 -21.62 -33.43 -16.10
CA PHE A 57 -21.96 -32.09 -16.61
C PHE A 57 -20.95 -31.48 -17.59
N LEU A 58 -19.81 -32.14 -17.85
CA LEU A 58 -18.75 -31.63 -18.74
C LEU A 58 -18.86 -32.09 -20.20
N HIS A 59 -19.92 -32.83 -20.57
CA HIS A 59 -20.12 -33.31 -21.95
C HIS A 59 -21.20 -32.57 -22.75
N PHE A 60 -21.77 -31.48 -22.22
CA PHE A 60 -22.74 -30.66 -22.95
C PHE A 60 -22.18 -29.41 -23.63
N PHE A 61 -20.86 -29.17 -23.56
CA PHE A 61 -20.20 -28.20 -24.43
C PHE A 61 -19.65 -28.90 -25.67
N SER A 62 -20.55 -29.50 -26.45
CA SER A 62 -20.24 -29.89 -27.81
C SER A 62 -19.97 -28.62 -28.62
N LEU A 63 -18.70 -28.49 -28.96
CA LEU A 63 -18.09 -27.50 -29.83
C LEU A 63 -18.85 -27.44 -31.16
N SER A 64 -19.73 -26.44 -31.31
CA SER A 64 -20.34 -26.14 -32.62
C SER A 64 -19.25 -25.53 -33.50
N LYS A 65 -18.73 -26.33 -34.43
CA LYS A 65 -17.98 -25.84 -35.59
C LYS A 65 -19.00 -25.26 -36.57
N ASP A 66 -18.66 -24.15 -37.19
CA ASP A 66 -19.38 -23.42 -38.25
C ASP A 66 -20.19 -22.18 -37.79
N ALA A 67 -19.48 -21.08 -37.56
CA ALA A 67 -19.95 -19.71 -37.83
C ALA A 67 -18.75 -18.76 -37.88
N MET A 68 -18.34 -18.34 -39.09
CA MET A 68 -17.59 -17.09 -39.26
C MET A 68 -18.56 -15.93 -39.01
N GLY A 69 -18.26 -15.07 -38.03
CA GLY A 69 -18.92 -13.77 -37.92
C GLY A 69 -19.19 -13.32 -36.50
N VAL A 70 -18.23 -12.57 -35.94
CA VAL A 70 -18.32 -11.74 -34.74
C VAL A 70 -18.62 -12.52 -33.47
N SER A 71 -17.55 -12.85 -32.76
CA SER A 71 -17.59 -13.41 -31.41
C SER A 71 -18.57 -12.61 -30.55
N ILE A 72 -19.58 -13.27 -29.98
CA ILE A 72 -20.54 -12.64 -29.06
C ILE A 72 -19.77 -12.02 -27.87
N LEU A 73 -18.60 -12.58 -27.54
CA LEU A 73 -17.65 -12.00 -26.58
C LEU A 73 -17.01 -10.69 -27.06
N ASP A 74 -16.85 -10.43 -28.36
CA ASP A 74 -16.32 -9.15 -28.88
C ASP A 74 -17.26 -7.98 -28.51
N LYS A 75 -18.57 -8.24 -28.51
CA LYS A 75 -19.60 -7.27 -28.12
C LYS A 75 -19.63 -7.00 -26.60
N TYR A 76 -19.20 -7.97 -25.79
CA TYR A 76 -19.02 -7.84 -24.33
C TYR A 76 -17.58 -7.45 -23.92
N MET A 77 -16.60 -7.61 -24.82
CA MET A 77 -15.20 -7.19 -24.71
C MET A 77 -14.93 -5.78 -25.27
N LYS A 78 -15.99 -5.07 -25.67
CA LYS A 78 -16.15 -3.63 -25.35
C LYS A 78 -16.07 -3.33 -23.83
N LYS A 79 -15.58 -4.27 -23.01
CA LYS A 79 -14.82 -4.04 -21.78
C LYS A 79 -14.03 -2.74 -21.92
N LYS A 80 -14.19 -1.89 -20.91
CA LYS A 80 -13.56 -0.58 -20.79
C LYS A 80 -12.16 -0.62 -21.38
N LYS A 81 -11.99 0.03 -22.54
CA LYS A 81 -10.66 0.33 -23.04
C LYS A 81 -9.95 1.10 -21.93
N LEU A 82 -8.70 0.76 -21.67
CA LEU A 82 -7.86 1.57 -20.81
C LEU A 82 -7.89 3.02 -21.32
N ASP A 83 -7.83 3.96 -20.40
CA ASP A 83 -7.56 5.35 -20.74
C ASP A 83 -6.20 5.40 -21.46
N PRO A 84 -5.95 6.40 -22.32
CA PRO A 84 -4.65 6.54 -22.98
C PRO A 84 -3.50 6.43 -21.97
N LEU A 85 -2.37 5.84 -22.40
CA LEU A 85 -1.20 5.56 -21.56
C LEU A 85 -0.76 6.80 -20.78
N GLU A 86 -0.83 7.97 -21.42
CA GLU A 86 -0.55 9.31 -20.88
C GLU A 86 -1.30 9.60 -19.57
N ALA A 87 -2.50 9.05 -19.37
CA ALA A 87 -3.30 9.27 -18.17
C ALA A 87 -2.70 8.60 -16.92
N TYR A 88 -1.91 7.54 -17.10
CA TYR A 88 -1.37 6.74 -15.99
C TYR A 88 0.05 7.14 -15.60
N ILE A 89 0.86 7.62 -16.56
CA ILE A 89 2.29 7.92 -16.34
C ILE A 89 2.53 8.95 -15.23
N PRO A 90 1.84 10.11 -15.17
CA PRO A 90 2.10 11.11 -14.14
C PRO A 90 1.91 10.56 -12.73
N ALA A 91 0.86 9.74 -12.51
CA ALA A 91 0.61 9.13 -11.20
C ALA A 91 1.70 8.13 -10.79
N VAL A 92 2.27 7.38 -11.75
CA VAL A 92 3.39 6.46 -11.48
C VAL A 92 4.66 7.24 -11.14
N ILE A 93 4.97 8.32 -11.87
CA ILE A 93 6.14 9.18 -11.59
C ILE A 93 6.02 9.85 -10.23
N LEU A 94 4.84 10.41 -9.91
CA LEU A 94 4.60 11.02 -8.59
C LEU A 94 4.74 9.99 -7.47
N THR A 95 4.34 8.74 -7.70
CA THR A 95 4.53 7.66 -6.73
C THR A 95 6.01 7.32 -6.55
N GLU A 96 6.81 7.30 -7.62
CA GLU A 96 8.26 7.10 -7.54
C GLU A 96 8.91 8.16 -6.64
N LEU A 97 8.52 9.44 -6.80
CA LEU A 97 9.00 10.54 -5.98
C LEU A 97 8.57 10.39 -4.51
N GLN A 98 7.32 9.99 -4.27
CA GLN A 98 6.79 9.74 -2.93
C GLN A 98 7.54 8.60 -2.22
N ILE A 99 7.90 7.53 -2.95
CA ILE A 99 8.68 6.40 -2.40
C ILE A 99 10.14 6.81 -2.15
N LYS A 100 10.73 7.65 -3.02
CA LYS A 100 12.06 8.24 -2.78
C LYS A 100 12.07 9.11 -1.51
N GLU A 101 11.01 9.90 -1.31
CA GLU A 101 10.84 10.68 -0.10
C GLU A 101 10.73 9.81 1.16
N LEU A 102 9.95 8.72 1.10
CA LEU A 102 9.91 7.72 2.17
C LEU A 102 11.31 7.18 2.48
N GLY A 103 12.10 6.87 1.45
CA GLY A 103 13.50 6.46 1.60
C GLY A 103 14.32 7.44 2.45
N ARG A 104 14.17 8.75 2.20
CA ARG A 104 14.83 9.81 2.99
C ARG A 104 14.38 9.82 4.46
N TYR A 105 13.10 9.59 4.74
CA TYR A 105 12.62 9.51 6.12
C TYR A 105 13.22 8.34 6.91
N LEU A 106 13.64 7.26 6.24
CA LEU A 106 14.32 6.13 6.84
C LEU A 106 15.82 6.37 7.11
N GLU A 107 16.39 7.47 6.63
CA GLU A 107 17.80 7.82 6.86
C GLU A 107 18.02 8.57 8.19
N VAL A 108 16.95 9.09 8.80
CA VAL A 108 17.01 9.79 10.08
C VAL A 108 17.22 8.81 11.23
N ASP A 109 17.95 9.21 12.28
CA ASP A 109 18.27 8.36 13.44
C ASP A 109 17.05 7.70 14.12
N GLN A 110 15.92 8.40 14.14
CA GLN A 110 14.64 7.89 14.66
C GLN A 110 13.51 8.15 13.65
N PRO A 111 13.32 7.26 12.67
CA PRO A 111 12.27 7.40 11.68
C PRO A 111 10.88 7.32 12.32
N LYS A 112 9.98 8.21 11.90
CA LYS A 112 8.56 8.11 12.26
C LYS A 112 7.88 7.08 11.37
N PHE A 113 7.90 5.81 11.78
CA PHE A 113 7.39 4.70 10.96
C PHE A 113 5.90 4.82 10.61
N ALA A 114 5.09 5.43 11.49
CA ALA A 114 3.69 5.70 11.20
C ALA A 114 3.50 6.69 10.03
N ASP A 115 4.34 7.73 9.96
CA ASP A 115 4.31 8.72 8.89
C ASP A 115 4.78 8.12 7.57
N CYS A 116 5.85 7.30 7.61
CA CYS A 116 6.30 6.52 6.45
C CYS A 116 5.18 5.62 5.91
N ARG A 117 4.42 5.00 6.81
CA ARG A 117 3.28 4.15 6.43
C ARG A 117 2.13 4.96 5.85
N ASN A 118 1.87 6.15 6.37
CA ASN A 118 0.87 7.05 5.80
C ASN A 118 1.24 7.42 4.35
N LEU A 119 2.52 7.69 4.05
CA LEU A 119 2.99 7.94 2.68
C LEU A 119 2.68 6.77 1.73
N LEU A 120 2.73 5.51 2.16
CA LEU A 120 2.38 4.38 1.28
C LEU A 120 0.87 4.24 1.01
N ARG A 121 0.02 4.89 1.83
CA ARG A 121 -1.44 4.67 1.82
C ARG A 121 -2.22 5.90 1.38
N SER A 122 -1.56 7.02 1.15
CA SER A 122 -2.17 8.28 0.73
C SER A 122 -1.49 8.82 -0.54
N GLY A 123 -2.09 9.85 -1.12
CA GLY A 123 -1.55 10.51 -2.31
C GLY A 123 -1.45 9.59 -3.53
N PRO A 124 -0.46 9.81 -4.42
CA PRO A 124 -0.23 9.01 -5.63
C PRO A 124 -0.12 7.50 -5.35
N ALA A 125 0.61 7.12 -4.29
CA ALA A 125 0.83 5.72 -3.92
C ALA A 125 -0.46 4.92 -3.70
N SER A 126 -1.52 5.56 -3.22
CA SER A 126 -2.82 4.91 -2.98
C SER A 126 -3.47 4.34 -4.24
N SER A 127 -3.15 4.93 -5.40
CA SER A 127 -3.69 4.54 -6.71
C SER A 127 -2.69 3.73 -7.55
N LEU A 128 -1.46 3.56 -7.07
CA LEU A 128 -0.35 2.97 -7.83
C LEU A 128 -0.71 1.64 -8.47
N ARG A 129 -1.35 0.74 -7.71
CA ARG A 129 -1.68 -0.61 -8.19
C ARG A 129 -2.48 -0.61 -9.49
N VAL A 130 -3.40 0.34 -9.65
CA VAL A 130 -4.22 0.46 -10.86
C VAL A 130 -3.38 1.06 -11.99
N ASN A 131 -2.70 2.17 -11.71
CA ASN A 131 -1.90 2.89 -12.71
C ASN A 131 -0.75 2.04 -13.26
N ILE A 132 0.05 1.41 -12.40
CA ILE A 132 1.22 0.63 -12.83
C ILE A 132 0.83 -0.62 -13.62
N ARG A 133 -0.33 -1.23 -13.32
CA ARG A 133 -0.86 -2.36 -14.09
C ARG A 133 -1.37 -1.95 -15.45
N ALA A 134 -1.94 -0.75 -15.57
CA ALA A 134 -2.30 -0.20 -16.87
C ALA A 134 -1.05 0.03 -17.73
N VAL A 135 0.02 0.59 -17.16
CA VAL A 135 1.30 0.75 -17.86
C VAL A 135 1.87 -0.59 -18.32
N ALA A 136 1.86 -1.62 -17.46
CA ALA A 136 2.31 -2.96 -17.85
C ALA A 136 1.42 -3.61 -18.93
N GLN A 137 0.12 -3.33 -18.96
CA GLN A 137 -0.76 -3.78 -20.03
C GLN A 137 -0.37 -3.14 -21.37
N TYR A 138 -0.10 -1.83 -21.40
CA TYR A 138 0.40 -1.16 -22.60
C TYR A 138 1.75 -1.71 -23.06
N ALA A 139 2.65 -1.98 -22.12
CA ALA A 139 3.93 -2.64 -22.42
C ALA A 139 3.72 -4.05 -23.00
N SER A 140 2.71 -4.78 -22.51
CA SER A 140 2.33 -6.10 -23.04
C SER A 140 1.82 -6.02 -24.46
N ASP A 141 0.96 -5.05 -24.76
CA ASP A 141 0.43 -4.84 -26.11
C ASP A 141 1.55 -4.45 -27.10
N ALA A 142 2.65 -3.86 -26.61
CA ALA A 142 3.87 -3.56 -27.36
C ALA A 142 4.91 -4.70 -27.42
N GLY A 143 4.62 -5.88 -26.84
CA GLY A 143 5.48 -7.06 -26.89
C GLY A 143 6.41 -7.29 -25.67
N ASN A 144 6.36 -6.43 -24.65
CA ASN A 144 7.20 -6.50 -23.44
C ASN A 144 6.47 -7.07 -22.20
N GLY A 145 5.36 -7.79 -22.40
CA GLY A 145 4.38 -8.08 -21.34
C GLY A 145 4.90 -8.90 -20.16
N ASN A 146 5.58 -10.02 -20.43
CA ASN A 146 6.06 -10.89 -19.37
C ASN A 146 7.07 -10.18 -18.45
N SER A 147 7.95 -9.34 -19.02
CA SER A 147 8.89 -8.55 -18.23
C SER A 147 8.16 -7.49 -17.41
N ALA A 148 7.26 -6.73 -18.03
CA ALA A 148 6.56 -5.63 -17.37
C ALA A 148 5.68 -6.09 -16.20
N PHE A 149 4.93 -7.19 -16.34
CA PHE A 149 4.11 -7.72 -15.25
C PHE A 149 4.94 -8.30 -14.10
N ASN A 150 6.09 -8.94 -14.40
CA ASN A 150 7.00 -9.42 -13.35
C ASN A 150 7.55 -8.26 -12.52
N GLU A 151 7.96 -7.17 -13.17
CA GLU A 151 8.41 -5.96 -12.47
C GLU A 151 7.30 -5.32 -11.64
N VAL A 152 6.06 -5.28 -12.15
CA VAL A 152 4.90 -4.83 -11.36
C VAL A 152 4.70 -5.69 -10.12
N ASP A 153 4.74 -7.01 -10.24
CA ASP A 153 4.55 -7.91 -9.11
C ASP A 153 5.69 -7.78 -8.09
N GLN A 154 6.94 -7.61 -8.55
CA GLN A 154 8.08 -7.33 -7.69
C GLN A 154 7.92 -6.00 -6.94
N CYS A 155 7.50 -4.94 -7.63
CA CYS A 155 7.22 -3.63 -7.03
C CYS A 155 6.14 -3.74 -5.93
N LEU A 156 4.98 -4.30 -6.27
CA LEU A 156 3.85 -4.36 -5.34
C LEU A 156 4.17 -5.25 -4.13
N ARG A 157 4.85 -6.38 -4.35
CA ARG A 157 5.31 -7.25 -3.25
C ARG A 157 6.28 -6.52 -2.33
N ALA A 158 7.26 -5.79 -2.89
CA ALA A 158 8.21 -5.02 -2.08
C ALA A 158 7.51 -3.94 -1.23
N LEU A 159 6.49 -3.27 -1.77
CA LEU A 159 5.71 -2.27 -1.04
C LEU A 159 4.82 -2.88 0.06
N GLU A 160 4.22 -4.05 -0.19
CA GLU A 160 3.45 -4.79 0.83
C GLU A 160 4.34 -5.29 1.98
N GLU A 161 5.53 -5.77 1.66
CA GLU A 161 6.54 -6.16 2.65
C GLU A 161 7.04 -4.94 3.43
N LEU A 162 7.26 -3.82 2.76
CA LEU A 162 7.62 -2.55 3.41
C LEU A 162 6.52 -2.06 4.35
N ASP A 163 5.24 -2.05 3.96
CA ASP A 163 4.12 -1.68 4.84
C ASP A 163 4.08 -2.57 6.09
N SER A 164 4.33 -3.87 5.92
CA SER A 164 4.38 -4.84 7.01
C SER A 164 5.53 -4.55 7.98
N LEU A 165 6.73 -4.23 7.47
CA LEU A 165 7.88 -3.84 8.27
C LEU A 165 7.62 -2.53 9.03
N LEU A 166 7.09 -1.51 8.35
CA LEU A 166 6.75 -0.22 8.95
C LEU A 166 5.70 -0.36 10.06
N LEU A 167 4.68 -1.20 9.84
CA LEU A 167 3.67 -1.48 10.86
C LEU A 167 4.26 -2.13 12.11
N ARG A 168 5.12 -3.14 11.94
CA ARG A 168 5.79 -3.81 13.07
C ARG A 168 6.72 -2.85 13.82
N ALA A 169 7.52 -2.08 13.09
CA ALA A 169 8.42 -1.09 13.65
C ALA A 169 7.65 0.01 14.42
N SER A 170 6.51 0.47 13.90
CA SER A 170 5.65 1.43 14.60
C SER A 170 5.08 0.91 15.94
N ARG A 171 5.09 -0.42 16.13
CA ARG A 171 4.65 -1.09 17.36
C ARG A 171 5.82 -1.47 18.28
N ASN A 172 7.03 -0.96 18.01
CA ASN A 172 8.26 -1.26 18.75
C ASN A 172 8.66 -2.74 18.73
N ASP A 173 8.39 -3.43 17.62
CA ASP A 173 8.89 -4.80 17.40
C ASP A 173 10.41 -4.76 17.13
N SER A 174 11.20 -5.44 17.96
CA SER A 174 12.67 -5.45 17.87
C SER A 174 13.21 -6.27 16.69
N GLY A 175 12.35 -7.01 15.98
CA GLY A 175 12.73 -7.82 14.83
C GLY A 175 12.87 -7.06 13.50
N THR A 176 12.54 -5.76 13.45
CA THR A 176 12.58 -4.99 12.21
C THR A 176 13.85 -4.18 12.05
N SER A 177 14.59 -4.41 10.97
CA SER A 177 15.79 -3.64 10.63
C SER A 177 15.45 -2.52 9.64
N ILE A 178 15.93 -1.30 9.90
CA ILE A 178 15.82 -0.17 8.96
C ILE A 178 16.47 -0.52 7.62
N GLU A 179 17.57 -1.27 7.62
CA GLU A 179 18.23 -1.73 6.39
C GLU A 179 17.32 -2.62 5.54
N SER A 180 16.52 -3.48 6.19
CA SER A 180 15.53 -4.28 5.46
C SER A 180 14.45 -3.42 4.81
N MET A 181 14.05 -2.31 5.45
CA MET A 181 13.08 -1.37 4.88
C MET A 181 13.68 -0.61 3.68
N LYS A 182 14.91 -0.10 3.83
CA LYS A 182 15.65 0.56 2.74
C LYS A 182 15.84 -0.36 1.54
N ALA A 183 16.15 -1.63 1.77
CA ALA A 183 16.25 -2.63 0.70
C ALA A 183 14.91 -2.80 -0.04
N LYS A 184 13.77 -2.79 0.66
CA LYS A 184 12.44 -2.84 0.01
C LYS A 184 12.10 -1.57 -0.75
N VAL A 185 12.47 -0.40 -0.25
CA VAL A 185 12.37 0.87 -0.99
C VAL A 185 13.18 0.80 -2.28
N ALA A 186 14.46 0.40 -2.21
CA ALA A 186 15.31 0.26 -3.39
C ALA A 186 14.76 -0.75 -4.40
N THR A 187 14.24 -1.89 -3.92
CA THR A 187 13.62 -2.91 -4.78
C THR A 187 12.38 -2.34 -5.50
N ALA A 188 11.51 -1.62 -4.79
CA ALA A 188 10.31 -1.02 -5.37
C ALA A 188 10.66 0.06 -6.41
N LEU A 189 11.64 0.92 -6.11
CA LEU A 189 12.10 1.96 -7.03
C LEU A 189 12.77 1.37 -8.28
N GLY A 190 13.58 0.32 -8.12
CA GLY A 190 14.17 -0.40 -9.24
C GLY A 190 13.10 -0.95 -10.18
N ALA A 191 12.12 -1.66 -9.62
CA ALA A 191 11.02 -2.23 -10.40
C ALA A 191 10.13 -1.18 -11.06
N LEU A 192 9.82 -0.07 -10.37
CA LEU A 192 9.10 1.07 -10.96
C LEU A 192 9.83 1.64 -12.18
N ASN A 193 11.14 1.84 -12.06
CA ASN A 193 11.96 2.34 -13.15
C ASN A 193 12.01 1.36 -14.33
N SER A 194 12.13 0.05 -14.07
CA SER A 194 12.06 -0.98 -15.12
C SER A 194 10.73 -0.92 -15.88
N VAL A 195 9.60 -0.72 -15.18
CA VAL A 195 8.29 -0.56 -15.84
C VAL A 195 8.25 0.73 -16.67
N LEU A 196 8.72 1.86 -16.15
CA LEU A 196 8.71 3.14 -16.88
C LEU A 196 9.62 3.11 -18.12
N GLN A 197 10.69 2.32 -18.13
CA GLN A 197 11.54 2.13 -19.31
C GLN A 197 10.84 1.42 -20.47
N THR A 198 9.72 0.74 -20.23
CA THR A 198 8.91 0.12 -21.30
C THR A 198 8.05 1.13 -22.06
N VAL A 199 7.91 2.35 -21.53
CA VAL A 199 7.08 3.41 -22.09
C VAL A 199 7.85 4.15 -23.19
N PRO A 200 7.21 4.47 -24.34
CA PRO A 200 7.84 5.30 -25.36
C PRO A 200 8.34 6.64 -24.80
N GLU A 201 9.54 7.06 -25.20
CA GLU A 201 10.21 8.23 -24.64
C GLU A 201 9.38 9.52 -24.74
N GLU A 202 8.65 9.71 -25.85
CA GLU A 202 7.76 10.85 -26.04
C GLU A 202 6.66 10.92 -24.96
N VAL A 203 6.03 9.78 -24.67
CA VAL A 203 4.96 9.65 -23.67
C VAL A 203 5.53 9.82 -22.27
N LEU A 204 6.70 9.25 -22.00
CA LEU A 204 7.40 9.40 -20.72
C LEU A 204 7.77 10.86 -20.45
N ASN A 205 8.26 11.59 -21.45
CA ASN A 205 8.63 13.00 -21.32
C ASN A 205 7.40 13.89 -21.07
N LYS A 206 6.28 13.63 -21.76
CA LYS A 206 5.00 14.30 -21.48
C LYS A 206 4.52 14.03 -20.05
N GLY A 207 4.59 12.77 -19.61
CA GLY A 207 4.23 12.37 -18.25
C GLY A 207 5.10 13.05 -17.18
N LYS A 208 6.41 13.20 -17.43
CA LYS A 208 7.32 13.97 -16.55
C LYS A 208 6.93 15.44 -16.47
N ALA A 209 6.58 16.07 -17.59
CA ALA A 209 6.14 17.47 -17.62
C ALA A 209 4.87 17.66 -16.78
N MET A 210 3.86 16.81 -16.96
CA MET A 210 2.62 16.83 -16.18
C MET A 210 2.86 16.58 -14.69
N ALA A 211 3.73 15.63 -14.34
CA ALA A 211 4.09 15.39 -12.94
C ALA A 211 4.83 16.59 -12.33
N ASN A 212 5.69 17.27 -13.10
CA ASN A 212 6.40 18.45 -12.63
C ASN A 212 5.46 19.64 -12.37
N GLU A 213 4.45 19.84 -13.22
CA GLU A 213 3.40 20.85 -13.02
C GLU A 213 2.63 20.60 -11.71
N PHE A 214 2.33 19.34 -11.39
CA PHE A 214 1.69 18.98 -10.11
C PHE A 214 2.56 19.31 -8.88
N ILE A 215 3.88 19.16 -8.99
CA ILE A 215 4.83 19.45 -7.90
C ILE A 215 5.07 20.96 -7.77
N ASN A 216 5.09 21.67 -8.91
CA ASN A 216 5.41 23.09 -9.00
C ASN A 216 4.26 23.87 -9.68
N PRO A 217 3.06 23.92 -9.08
CA PRO A 217 1.88 24.52 -9.72
C PRO A 217 1.96 26.04 -9.90
N GLY A 218 3.02 26.71 -9.42
CA GLY A 218 3.13 28.17 -9.34
C GLY A 218 4.38 28.80 -9.94
N ASN A 219 5.21 28.07 -10.71
CA ASN A 219 6.40 28.69 -11.32
C ASN A 219 6.12 29.43 -12.64
N ASP A 220 4.94 29.23 -13.25
CA ASP A 220 4.52 29.91 -14.49
C ASP A 220 3.36 30.89 -14.30
N LEU A 221 2.81 31.00 -13.08
CA LEU A 221 1.82 32.01 -12.74
C LEU A 221 2.50 33.13 -11.97
N ALA A 222 2.71 34.26 -12.64
CA ALA A 222 3.01 35.51 -11.96
C ALA A 222 2.00 35.72 -10.81
N PRO A 223 2.40 36.25 -9.64
CA PRO A 223 1.54 36.37 -8.45
C PRO A 223 0.23 37.15 -8.61
N ASP A 224 -0.03 37.74 -9.78
CA ASP A 224 -1.12 38.69 -9.99
C ASP A 224 -2.41 38.09 -10.56
N GLU A 225 -2.44 36.82 -10.97
CA GLU A 225 -3.61 36.21 -11.65
C GLU A 225 -4.38 35.19 -10.79
N LEU A 226 -4.46 35.41 -9.47
CA LEU A 226 -5.40 34.66 -8.63
C LEU A 226 -6.84 35.07 -8.95
N ASP A 227 -7.67 34.07 -9.29
CA ASP A 227 -9.12 34.17 -9.48
C ASP A 227 -9.77 35.00 -8.34
N PRO A 228 -10.58 36.04 -8.63
CA PRO A 228 -11.23 36.87 -7.62
C PRO A 228 -12.00 36.07 -6.55
N ASP A 229 -12.49 34.88 -6.87
CA ASP A 229 -13.20 34.03 -5.93
C ASP A 229 -12.28 33.39 -4.87
N LEU A 230 -11.00 33.11 -5.19
CA LEU A 230 -10.00 32.63 -4.22
C LEU A 230 -9.57 33.74 -3.26
N LYS A 231 -9.39 34.98 -3.75
CA LYS A 231 -9.09 36.14 -2.89
C LYS A 231 -10.21 36.40 -1.87
N LYS A 232 -11.46 36.15 -2.26
CA LYS A 232 -12.61 36.27 -1.37
C LYS A 232 -12.59 35.22 -0.26
N LEU A 233 -12.11 34.00 -0.54
CA LEU A 233 -11.97 32.94 0.46
C LEU A 233 -10.84 33.21 1.45
N GLU A 234 -9.70 33.75 1.01
CA GLU A 234 -8.63 34.19 1.91
C GLU A 234 -9.09 35.31 2.85
N SER A 235 -9.94 36.22 2.39
CA SER A 235 -10.45 37.34 3.21
C SER A 235 -11.44 36.93 4.32
N ILE A 236 -11.88 35.66 4.33
CA ILE A 236 -12.85 35.12 5.31
C ILE A 236 -12.17 34.27 6.40
N LEU A 237 -10.89 33.92 6.22
CA LEU A 237 -10.06 33.22 7.22
C LEU A 237 -9.34 34.21 8.14
#